data_AF-A0A6G9ZD79-F1
#
_entry.id   AF-A0A6G9ZD79-F1
#
_cell.length_a   1.000
_cell.length_b   1.000
_cell.length_c   1.000
_cell.angle_alpha   90.00
_cell.angle_beta   90.00
_cell.angle_gamma   90.00
#
_symmetry.space_group_name_H-M   'P 1'
#
loop_
_entity.id
_entity.type
_entity.pdbx_description
1 polymer ?
#
loop_
_entity_poly.entity_id
_entity_poly.type
_entity_poly.pdbx_seq_one_letter_code
_entity_poly.pdbx_strand_id
1 'polypeptide(L)'
;MALRYWPLARDTFELSSNFGPRWGTSHMGIDFAAQDGTPVYAAQAGTVQYIGAASGFGQWIVLDHSDEQGSGTTVYGHMWDAFATGLSAGDHVAAGQLIAYVGMNGESTGPHLHFEVHPSVWAAGSQIDPEPWLQGSLYPGEDSSSNPPPASNRSQDTGAAGTTWFGIDIASWQAGLDMGLVAADGISYVIAKATQGTDYQSPEYPAQKQGARANGLLWMAYHYVEPGDAAGQVENFSRVEPDRSVPVMLDHEIGSGDAGDLRAVHDAFVAAGYRVALVYVPRWYWEGHIGSPDLSGLPPLMSSNYPSTDTAPVSALYPGDDHTGWNGYGGGNVAVYQFAETARIAGMTVDANAFKGTQAQLNTLFGTAEEDDMPYTRDDLKAIMFECLETFVGPIGKDVKDLRENALGARDDVDGTPGKECGGGRPLYELLAAVAARTGVPDTKDGKDRP
;
A
#
# COMPACT_ATOMS: atom_id res chain seq x y z
N MET A 1 -0.21 -6.16 -3.67
CA MET A 1 1.10 -6.69 -3.23
C MET A 1 0.94 -8.15 -2.88
N ALA A 2 1.98 -8.95 -3.10
CA ALA A 2 2.01 -10.32 -2.65
C ALA A 2 2.06 -10.36 -1.12
N LEU A 3 1.27 -11.26 -0.54
CA LEU A 3 1.23 -11.47 0.90
C LEU A 3 2.61 -11.97 1.36
N ARG A 4 3.17 -11.30 2.38
CA ARG A 4 4.45 -11.68 2.97
C ARG A 4 4.36 -11.96 4.46
N TYR A 5 5.19 -12.88 4.90
CA TYR A 5 5.37 -13.24 6.29
C TYR A 5 6.84 -13.10 6.69
N TRP A 6 7.09 -12.79 7.96
CA TRP A 6 8.35 -13.12 8.59
C TRP A 6 8.57 -14.63 8.50
N PRO A 7 9.81 -15.09 8.23
CA PRO A 7 10.06 -16.52 8.05
C PRO A 7 10.05 -17.29 9.38
N LEU A 8 9.96 -16.59 10.51
CA LEU A 8 9.84 -17.14 11.87
C LEU A 8 8.73 -16.39 12.62
N ALA A 9 8.08 -17.07 13.57
CA ALA A 9 7.03 -16.47 14.40
C ALA A 9 7.61 -15.40 15.35
N ARG A 10 6.75 -14.45 15.76
CA ARG A 10 7.15 -13.38 16.69
C ARG A 10 7.70 -13.97 17.99
N ASP A 11 8.70 -13.30 18.57
CA ASP A 11 9.34 -13.67 19.85
C ASP A 11 10.03 -15.05 19.86
N THR A 12 10.19 -15.70 18.70
CA THR A 12 10.91 -16.98 18.58
C THR A 12 12.37 -16.83 18.11
N PHE A 13 12.80 -15.60 17.82
CA PHE A 13 14.12 -15.33 17.28
C PHE A 13 14.67 -13.96 17.70
N GLU A 14 15.98 -13.82 17.56
CA GLU A 14 16.69 -12.55 17.61
C GLU A 14 17.49 -12.36 16.31
N LEU A 15 17.53 -11.15 15.77
CA LEU A 15 18.39 -10.82 14.64
C LEU A 15 19.86 -10.84 15.12
N SER A 16 20.59 -11.88 14.74
CA SER A 16 21.96 -12.14 15.21
C SER A 16 23.05 -11.64 14.27
N SER A 17 22.74 -11.53 12.97
CA SER A 17 23.69 -11.04 11.97
C SER A 17 22.95 -10.34 10.83
N ASN A 18 23.37 -9.10 10.55
CA ASN A 18 22.80 -8.30 9.48
C ASN A 18 23.46 -8.59 8.13
N PHE A 19 22.80 -8.18 7.05
CA PHE A 19 23.31 -8.19 5.69
C PHE A 19 24.53 -7.26 5.52
N GLY A 20 25.46 -7.63 4.64
CA GLY A 20 26.55 -6.75 4.20
C GLY A 20 27.96 -7.15 4.65
N PRO A 21 28.96 -6.24 4.47
CA PRO A 21 30.38 -6.57 4.57
C PRO A 21 30.84 -7.11 5.94
N ARG A 22 31.67 -8.17 5.92
CA ARG A 22 32.30 -8.81 7.09
C ARG A 22 33.75 -9.17 6.81
N TRP A 23 34.72 -8.64 7.56
CA TRP A 23 36.16 -9.02 7.55
C TRP A 23 36.70 -9.66 6.25
N GLY A 24 36.63 -8.94 5.11
CA GLY A 24 37.17 -9.39 3.82
C GLY A 24 36.23 -10.24 2.96
N THR A 25 35.01 -10.51 3.41
CA THR A 25 33.88 -11.12 2.69
C THR A 25 32.60 -10.28 2.90
N SER A 26 31.45 -10.75 2.40
CA SER A 26 30.13 -10.13 2.64
C SER A 26 29.12 -11.21 3.04
N HIS A 27 28.29 -10.89 4.03
CA HIS A 27 27.15 -11.70 4.43
C HIS A 27 25.98 -11.39 3.48
N MET A 28 25.51 -12.39 2.74
CA MET A 28 24.54 -12.21 1.65
C MET A 28 23.08 -12.42 2.07
N GLY A 29 22.83 -12.49 3.37
CA GLY A 29 21.50 -12.59 3.95
C GLY A 29 21.46 -11.97 5.33
N ILE A 30 20.45 -12.35 6.10
CA ILE A 30 20.37 -12.08 7.54
C ILE A 30 20.24 -13.39 8.30
N ASP A 31 20.77 -13.41 9.53
CA ASP A 31 20.71 -14.57 10.41
C ASP A 31 19.78 -14.31 11.59
N PHE A 32 18.74 -15.11 11.70
CA PHE A 32 17.84 -15.14 12.84
C PHE A 32 18.26 -16.24 13.81
N ALA A 33 18.91 -15.87 14.90
CA ALA A 33 19.20 -16.82 15.97
C ALA A 33 17.89 -17.25 16.61
N ALA A 34 17.66 -18.57 16.64
CA ALA A 34 16.43 -19.16 17.14
C ALA A 34 16.74 -20.54 17.71
N GLN A 35 15.87 -21.05 18.59
CA GLN A 35 16.07 -22.37 19.16
C GLN A 35 16.07 -23.46 18.07
N ASP A 36 16.91 -24.49 18.21
CA ASP A 36 16.89 -25.65 17.31
C ASP A 36 15.48 -26.27 17.25
N GLY A 37 15.00 -26.56 16.04
CA GLY A 37 13.65 -27.06 15.79
C GLY A 37 12.57 -25.97 15.72
N THR A 38 12.89 -24.68 15.84
CA THR A 38 11.91 -23.59 15.65
C THR A 38 11.27 -23.67 14.26
N PRO A 39 9.94 -23.61 14.12
CA PRO A 39 9.27 -23.66 12.81
C PRO A 39 9.67 -22.53 11.86
N VAL A 40 9.95 -22.86 10.59
CA VAL A 40 10.31 -21.92 9.50
C VAL A 40 9.19 -21.88 8.47
N TYR A 41 8.78 -20.67 8.08
CA TYR A 41 7.63 -20.42 7.21
C TYR A 41 8.04 -19.74 5.91
N ALA A 42 7.29 -19.99 4.83
CA ALA A 42 7.48 -19.32 3.55
C ALA A 42 7.18 -17.83 3.68
N ALA A 43 8.19 -16.98 3.49
CA ALA A 43 8.05 -15.54 3.59
C ALA A 43 7.16 -14.95 2.49
N GLN A 44 6.99 -15.65 1.36
CA GLN A 44 6.07 -15.27 0.29
C GLN A 44 5.62 -16.54 -0.46
N ALA A 45 4.44 -16.52 -1.08
CA ALA A 45 3.95 -17.63 -1.87
C ALA A 45 4.85 -17.88 -3.08
N GLY A 46 5.08 -19.14 -3.44
CA GLY A 46 6.01 -19.47 -4.52
C GLY A 46 6.05 -20.95 -4.83
N THR A 47 6.96 -21.31 -5.74
CA THR A 47 7.24 -22.69 -6.11
C THR A 47 8.60 -23.09 -5.55
N VAL A 48 8.69 -24.28 -4.95
CA VAL A 48 9.96 -24.83 -4.45
C VAL A 48 10.87 -25.08 -5.65
N GLN A 49 11.86 -24.22 -5.84
CA GLN A 49 12.80 -24.33 -6.95
C GLN A 49 13.95 -25.30 -6.60
N TYR A 50 14.46 -25.22 -5.37
CA TYR A 50 15.48 -26.12 -4.84
C TYR A 50 15.17 -26.52 -3.40
N ILE A 51 15.48 -27.76 -3.05
CA ILE A 51 15.30 -28.31 -1.70
C ILE A 51 16.34 -29.42 -1.45
N GLY A 52 16.92 -29.45 -0.25
CA GLY A 52 17.87 -30.49 0.17
C GLY A 52 19.28 -29.97 0.41
N ALA A 53 20.31 -30.79 0.15
CA ALA A 53 21.69 -30.45 0.51
C ALA A 53 22.28 -29.36 -0.39
N ALA A 54 22.96 -28.37 0.22
CA ALA A 54 23.66 -27.30 -0.47
C ALA A 54 24.96 -26.92 0.26
N SER A 55 26.02 -26.68 -0.52
CA SER A 55 27.31 -26.25 0.02
C SER A 55 27.18 -24.92 0.76
N GLY A 56 27.81 -24.77 1.92
CA GLY A 56 27.67 -23.59 2.79
C GLY A 56 26.43 -23.65 3.68
N PHE A 57 25.25 -23.88 3.10
CA PHE A 57 23.97 -23.88 3.83
C PHE A 57 23.67 -25.18 4.61
N GLY A 58 24.37 -26.28 4.29
CA GLY A 58 24.04 -27.60 4.84
C GLY A 58 22.82 -28.18 4.12
N GLN A 59 21.62 -27.84 4.59
CA GLN A 59 20.40 -27.98 3.82
C GLN A 59 19.67 -26.65 3.67
N TRP A 60 18.94 -26.52 2.57
CA TRP A 60 18.24 -25.29 2.21
C TRP A 60 16.91 -25.55 1.49
N ILE A 61 16.10 -24.50 1.40
CA ILE A 61 14.96 -24.39 0.50
C ILE A 61 15.09 -23.06 -0.26
N VAL A 62 14.82 -23.08 -1.56
CA VAL A 62 14.71 -21.87 -2.39
C VAL A 62 13.30 -21.81 -2.97
N LEU A 63 12.62 -20.71 -2.73
CA LEU A 63 11.29 -20.45 -3.29
C LEU A 63 11.40 -19.42 -4.41
N ASP A 64 10.85 -19.77 -5.57
CA ASP A 64 10.69 -18.88 -6.72
C ASP A 64 9.29 -18.26 -6.70
N HIS A 65 9.25 -16.94 -6.69
CA HIS A 65 8.03 -16.17 -6.60
C HIS A 65 7.66 -15.67 -7.98
N SER A 66 6.45 -16.01 -8.43
CA SER A 66 5.97 -15.56 -9.73
C SER A 66 5.80 -14.05 -9.76
N ASP A 67 5.69 -13.47 -10.95
CA ASP A 67 5.51 -12.03 -11.11
C ASP A 67 4.21 -11.54 -10.45
N GLU A 68 3.16 -12.35 -10.48
CA GLU A 68 1.90 -12.07 -9.77
C GLU A 68 2.08 -12.07 -8.24
N GLN A 69 3.06 -12.84 -7.75
CA GLN A 69 3.46 -12.89 -6.35
C GLN A 69 4.65 -11.96 -6.05
N GLY A 70 4.91 -10.95 -6.88
CA GLY A 70 5.87 -9.90 -6.59
C GLY A 70 7.31 -10.18 -7.03
N SER A 71 7.52 -11.23 -7.83
CA SER A 71 8.79 -11.64 -8.43
C SER A 71 9.91 -11.93 -7.42
N GLY A 72 10.96 -12.60 -7.87
CA GLY A 72 12.16 -12.81 -7.06
C GLY A 72 12.26 -14.21 -6.46
N THR A 73 13.30 -14.44 -5.67
CA THR A 73 13.50 -15.71 -4.94
C THR A 73 13.86 -15.44 -3.49
N THR A 74 13.42 -16.33 -2.59
CA THR A 74 13.86 -16.35 -1.19
C THR A 74 14.60 -17.64 -0.89
N VAL A 75 15.65 -17.54 -0.07
CA VAL A 75 16.50 -18.67 0.35
C VAL A 75 16.40 -18.85 1.85
N TYR A 76 16.23 -20.09 2.29
CA TYR A 76 16.14 -20.49 3.70
C TYR A 76 17.20 -21.54 3.96
N GLY A 77 18.17 -21.27 4.84
CA GLY A 77 19.34 -22.13 5.06
C GLY A 77 19.50 -22.67 6.48
N HIS A 78 20.47 -23.56 6.66
CA HIS A 78 20.92 -24.16 7.92
C HIS A 78 19.94 -25.12 8.63
N MET A 79 18.91 -25.62 7.95
CA MET A 79 18.06 -26.67 8.54
C MET A 79 18.71 -28.06 8.59
N TRP A 80 18.30 -28.88 9.56
CA TRP A 80 18.76 -30.27 9.67
C TRP A 80 18.21 -31.16 8.54
N ASP A 81 16.90 -31.07 8.30
CA ASP A 81 16.17 -31.81 7.28
C ASP A 81 15.17 -30.90 6.58
N ALA A 82 15.49 -30.51 5.35
CA ALA A 82 14.65 -29.68 4.50
C ALA A 82 13.37 -30.42 4.04
N PHE A 83 13.34 -31.75 4.09
CA PHE A 83 12.19 -32.56 3.68
C PHE A 83 11.24 -32.90 4.84
N ALA A 84 11.50 -32.38 6.05
CA ALA A 84 10.74 -32.73 7.26
C ALA A 84 9.23 -32.42 7.19
N THR A 85 8.82 -31.53 6.29
CA THR A 85 7.41 -31.16 6.03
C THR A 85 6.78 -31.92 4.86
N GLY A 86 7.55 -32.76 4.16
CA GLY A 86 7.10 -33.52 2.98
C GLY A 86 7.18 -32.76 1.65
N LEU A 87 7.72 -31.53 1.64
CA LEU A 87 7.90 -30.75 0.42
C LEU A 87 8.94 -31.36 -0.53
N SER A 88 8.75 -31.14 -1.83
CA SER A 88 9.64 -31.52 -2.92
C SER A 88 9.78 -30.39 -3.95
N ALA A 89 10.83 -30.46 -4.79
CA ALA A 89 11.00 -29.50 -5.87
C ALA A 89 9.80 -29.54 -6.83
N GLY A 90 9.29 -28.37 -7.19
CA GLY A 90 8.07 -28.19 -7.99
C GLY A 90 6.80 -27.99 -7.18
N ASP A 91 6.82 -28.21 -5.86
CA ASP A 91 5.64 -27.97 -5.03
C ASP A 91 5.35 -26.49 -4.88
N HIS A 92 4.06 -26.14 -4.87
CA HIS A 92 3.62 -24.79 -4.57
C HIS A 92 3.41 -24.62 -3.05
N VAL A 93 3.89 -23.51 -2.52
CA VAL A 93 3.71 -23.13 -1.11
C VAL A 93 2.99 -21.79 -1.01
N ALA A 94 2.07 -21.69 -0.05
CA ALA A 94 1.44 -20.42 0.29
C ALA A 94 2.36 -19.55 1.16
N ALA A 95 2.18 -18.23 1.12
CA ALA A 95 2.82 -17.33 2.07
C ALA A 95 2.38 -17.71 3.50
N GLY A 96 3.33 -17.76 4.44
CA GLY A 96 3.09 -18.17 5.82
C GLY A 96 2.91 -19.68 6.01
N GLN A 97 3.08 -20.50 4.97
CA GLN A 97 3.06 -21.96 5.09
C GLN A 97 4.31 -22.45 5.82
N LEU A 98 4.16 -23.41 6.74
CA LEU A 98 5.28 -24.10 7.37
C LEU A 98 6.05 -24.89 6.31
N ILE A 99 7.34 -24.61 6.15
CA ILE A 99 8.20 -25.23 5.12
C ILE A 99 9.35 -26.04 5.72
N ALA A 100 9.87 -25.67 6.88
CA ALA A 100 11.01 -26.36 7.50
C ALA A 100 11.09 -26.07 9.01
N TYR A 101 12.19 -26.48 9.65
CA TYR A 101 12.53 -26.18 11.03
C TYR A 101 13.99 -25.72 11.11
N VAL A 102 14.26 -24.74 11.97
CA VAL A 102 15.61 -24.23 12.26
C VAL A 102 16.51 -25.38 12.68
N GLY A 103 17.75 -25.38 12.19
CA GLY A 103 18.78 -26.33 12.60
C GLY A 103 20.12 -25.64 12.74
N MET A 104 21.20 -26.42 12.67
CA MET A 104 22.59 -25.94 12.71
C MET A 104 23.45 -26.72 11.71
N ASN A 105 22.91 -27.00 10.53
CA ASN A 105 23.62 -27.76 9.49
C ASN A 105 24.51 -26.85 8.63
N GLY A 106 25.53 -27.42 7.97
CA GLY A 106 26.44 -26.66 7.12
C GLY A 106 27.42 -25.78 7.89
N GLU A 107 27.75 -24.62 7.33
CA GLU A 107 28.71 -23.67 7.91
C GLU A 107 28.06 -22.78 8.98
N SER A 108 27.51 -23.41 10.02
CA SER A 108 26.80 -22.75 11.11
C SER A 108 27.53 -22.93 12.45
N THR A 109 27.56 -21.87 13.28
CA THR A 109 28.21 -21.87 14.60
C THR A 109 27.23 -22.00 15.78
N GLY A 110 25.93 -21.96 15.51
CA GLY A 110 24.84 -22.12 16.48
C GLY A 110 23.49 -22.20 15.74
N PRO A 111 22.41 -22.70 16.36
CA PRO A 111 21.11 -22.79 15.69
C PRO A 111 20.58 -21.42 15.24
N HIS A 112 20.31 -21.27 13.95
CA HIS A 112 19.75 -20.06 13.35
C HIS A 112 19.14 -20.34 11.96
N LEU A 113 18.28 -19.46 11.50
CA LEU A 113 17.85 -19.40 10.10
C LEU A 113 18.69 -18.35 9.37
N HIS A 114 19.39 -18.77 8.31
CA HIS A 114 19.93 -17.84 7.33
C HIS A 114 18.89 -17.58 6.24
N PHE A 115 18.62 -16.31 5.96
CA PHE A 115 17.58 -15.88 5.03
C PHE A 115 18.14 -14.90 3.99
N GLU A 116 17.96 -15.21 2.71
CA GLU A 116 18.35 -14.32 1.59
C GLU A 116 17.12 -13.94 0.77
N VAL A 117 17.20 -12.75 0.16
CA VAL A 117 16.23 -12.27 -0.84
C VAL A 117 16.97 -11.90 -2.10
N HIS A 118 16.49 -12.38 -3.24
CA HIS A 118 16.94 -11.97 -4.56
C HIS A 118 15.78 -11.31 -5.32
N PRO A 119 15.99 -10.15 -5.94
CA PRO A 119 14.94 -9.41 -6.65
C PRO A 119 14.53 -10.05 -7.98
N SER A 120 15.21 -11.12 -8.41
CA SER A 120 14.88 -11.88 -9.61
C SER A 120 15.17 -13.37 -9.35
N VAL A 121 15.88 -14.06 -10.24
CA VAL A 121 16.24 -15.45 -10.01
C VAL A 121 17.34 -15.59 -8.96
N TRP A 122 17.39 -16.77 -8.34
CA TRP A 122 18.48 -17.12 -7.43
C TRP A 122 19.80 -17.08 -8.20
N ALA A 123 20.68 -16.16 -7.81
CA ALA A 123 22.00 -16.00 -8.39
C ALA A 123 22.96 -15.43 -7.34
N ALA A 124 24.16 -15.99 -7.25
CA ALA A 124 25.18 -15.47 -6.33
C ALA A 124 25.54 -14.02 -6.68
N GLY A 125 25.46 -13.13 -5.70
CA GLY A 125 25.73 -11.70 -5.84
C GLY A 125 24.53 -10.84 -6.24
N SER A 126 23.33 -11.43 -6.44
CA SER A 126 22.10 -10.67 -6.68
C SER A 126 21.31 -10.35 -5.41
N GLN A 127 21.81 -10.75 -4.23
CA GLN A 127 21.11 -10.56 -2.97
C GLN A 127 20.91 -9.09 -2.61
N ILE A 128 19.74 -8.78 -2.06
CA ILE A 128 19.42 -7.51 -1.42
C ILE A 128 19.28 -7.71 0.08
N ASP A 129 19.30 -6.63 0.85
CA ASP A 129 19.06 -6.68 2.28
C ASP A 129 17.62 -7.21 2.55
N PRO A 130 17.48 -8.37 3.22
CA PRO A 130 16.17 -8.93 3.52
C PRO A 130 15.38 -8.16 4.58
N GLU A 131 16.03 -7.39 5.47
CA GLU A 131 15.36 -6.70 6.56
C GLU A 131 14.35 -5.64 6.04
N PRO A 132 14.72 -4.76 5.09
CA PRO A 132 13.75 -3.90 4.40
C PRO A 132 12.68 -4.67 3.63
N TRP A 133 13.02 -5.82 3.03
CA TRP A 133 12.07 -6.61 2.24
C TRP A 133 10.99 -7.29 3.09
N LEU A 134 11.32 -7.66 4.32
CA LEU A 134 10.42 -8.25 5.32
C LEU A 134 9.61 -7.21 6.09
N GLN A 135 9.96 -5.93 6.02
CA GLN A 135 9.27 -4.88 6.76
C GLN A 135 7.77 -4.84 6.41
N GLY A 136 6.92 -4.83 7.43
CA GLY A 136 5.46 -4.84 7.27
C GLY A 136 4.84 -6.22 6.99
N SER A 137 5.65 -7.27 6.91
CA SER A 137 5.16 -8.66 6.78
C SER A 137 4.48 -9.14 8.06
N LEU A 138 3.51 -10.05 7.93
CA LEU A 138 2.83 -10.67 9.06
C LEU A 138 3.75 -11.67 9.78
N TYR A 139 3.51 -11.99 11.05
CA TYR A 139 4.20 -13.12 11.68
C TYR A 139 3.37 -14.40 11.54
N PRO A 140 3.99 -15.55 11.26
CA PRO A 140 3.31 -16.84 11.25
C PRO A 140 2.65 -17.16 12.60
N GLY A 141 1.43 -17.70 12.56
CA GLY A 141 0.66 -18.02 13.77
C GLY A 141 -0.09 -16.83 14.39
N GLU A 142 0.05 -15.62 13.84
CA GLU A 142 -0.93 -14.55 14.04
C GLU A 142 -2.14 -14.86 13.12
N ASP A 143 -3.28 -15.27 13.70
CA ASP A 143 -4.47 -15.65 12.92
C ASP A 143 -4.93 -14.49 12.04
N SER A 144 -5.35 -14.78 10.79
CA SER A 144 -6.05 -13.83 9.90
C SER A 144 -7.41 -13.36 10.45
N SER A 145 -7.81 -13.81 11.65
CA SER A 145 -8.92 -13.27 12.45
C SER A 145 -8.52 -12.17 13.43
N SER A 146 -7.22 -11.86 13.54
CA SER A 146 -6.69 -10.70 14.28
C SER A 146 -6.31 -9.51 13.38
N ASN A 147 -6.51 -9.66 12.06
CA ASN A 147 -6.49 -8.56 11.08
C ASN A 147 -7.33 -8.97 9.84
N PRO A 148 -8.54 -8.42 9.61
CA PRO A 148 -9.28 -8.68 8.39
C PRO A 148 -8.82 -7.73 7.25
N PRO A 149 -8.90 -8.13 5.97
CA PRO A 149 -8.93 -7.19 4.84
C PRO A 149 -10.18 -6.29 4.97
N PRO A 150 -10.18 -5.04 4.44
CA PRO A 150 -11.42 -4.27 4.38
C PRO A 150 -12.37 -5.00 3.40
N ALA A 151 -13.68 -5.15 3.61
CA ALA A 151 -14.57 -4.64 4.65
C ALA A 151 -15.77 -5.61 4.87
N SER A 152 -16.30 -5.67 6.10
CA SER A 152 -17.73 -5.42 6.41
C SER A 152 -18.02 -5.75 7.88
N ASN A 153 -18.03 -4.70 8.70
CA ASN A 153 -18.79 -4.45 9.93
C ASN A 153 -19.19 -5.60 10.90
N ARG A 154 -18.77 -5.42 12.17
CA ARG A 154 -19.62 -5.40 13.40
C ARG A 154 -19.32 -6.45 14.49
N SER A 155 -18.53 -6.07 15.51
CA SER A 155 -18.95 -6.11 16.92
C SER A 155 -17.99 -5.33 17.83
N GLN A 156 -18.60 -4.59 18.75
CA GLN A 156 -18.02 -3.69 19.75
C GLN A 156 -17.06 -4.39 20.71
N ASP A 157 -15.88 -3.82 20.96
CA ASP A 157 -15.24 -3.83 22.28
C ASP A 157 -14.22 -2.68 22.41
N THR A 158 -13.93 -2.32 23.65
CA THR A 158 -13.75 -0.96 24.14
C THR A 158 -12.31 -0.44 24.17
N GLY A 159 -12.15 0.80 23.69
CA GLY A 159 -11.04 1.76 23.81
C GLY A 159 -9.74 1.38 24.54
N ALA A 160 -8.62 1.43 23.80
CA ALA A 160 -7.31 1.87 24.29
C ALA A 160 -6.35 2.28 23.13
N ALA A 161 -5.71 3.46 23.26
CA ALA A 161 -4.54 4.06 22.58
C ALA A 161 -4.29 3.82 21.07
N GLY A 162 -4.33 4.90 20.27
CA GLY A 162 -4.34 4.89 18.80
C GLY A 162 -3.00 4.73 18.11
N THR A 163 -3.04 4.07 16.95
CA THR A 163 -1.93 3.91 15.99
C THR A 163 -1.51 5.26 15.39
N THR A 164 -0.21 5.45 15.19
CA THR A 164 0.35 6.59 14.42
C THR A 164 0.65 6.15 13.00
N TRP A 165 0.17 6.94 12.04
CA TRP A 165 0.29 6.70 10.61
C TRP A 165 1.20 7.74 10.01
N PHE A 166 2.22 7.32 9.27
CA PHE A 166 3.13 8.25 8.61
C PHE A 166 2.63 8.60 7.21
N GLY A 167 2.81 9.86 6.84
CA GLY A 167 2.51 10.37 5.52
C GLY A 167 3.59 11.31 5.02
N ILE A 168 3.44 11.75 3.79
CA ILE A 168 4.28 12.79 3.19
C ILE A 168 3.42 13.87 2.58
N ASP A 169 4.01 15.04 2.39
CA ASP A 169 3.50 16.01 1.45
C ASP A 169 4.57 16.40 0.44
N ILE A 170 4.12 16.66 -0.79
CA ILE A 170 4.99 16.76 -1.97
C ILE A 170 4.52 17.88 -2.90
N ALA A 171 5.47 18.42 -3.66
CA ALA A 171 5.20 19.38 -4.72
C ALA A 171 5.96 18.99 -6.01
N SER A 172 6.02 19.91 -6.98
CA SER A 172 6.79 19.71 -8.21
C SER A 172 8.30 19.56 -7.96
N TRP A 173 8.80 19.88 -6.78
CA TRP A 173 10.19 19.67 -6.39
C TRP A 173 10.57 18.19 -6.30
N GLN A 174 9.60 17.32 -6.02
CA GLN A 174 9.75 15.86 -5.96
C GLN A 174 9.30 15.20 -7.28
N ALA A 175 9.61 15.83 -8.42
CA ALA A 175 9.37 15.25 -9.74
C ALA A 175 10.11 13.91 -9.87
N GLY A 176 9.41 12.87 -10.34
CA GLY A 176 9.96 11.52 -10.50
C GLY A 176 10.11 10.71 -9.20
N LEU A 177 9.51 11.15 -8.09
CA LEU A 177 9.43 10.36 -6.87
C LEU A 177 8.64 9.06 -7.12
N ASP A 178 9.26 7.92 -6.83
CA ASP A 178 8.64 6.60 -7.02
C ASP A 178 7.66 6.29 -5.88
N MET A 179 6.37 6.33 -6.18
CA MET A 179 5.31 6.08 -5.21
C MET A 179 5.26 4.64 -4.68
N GLY A 180 5.84 3.69 -5.41
CA GLY A 180 6.01 2.32 -4.94
C GLY A 180 7.08 2.23 -3.86
N LEU A 181 8.20 2.94 -4.03
CA LEU A 181 9.22 3.06 -2.99
C LEU A 181 8.73 3.89 -1.79
N VAL A 182 7.92 4.93 -2.02
CA VAL A 182 7.26 5.67 -0.94
C VAL A 182 6.39 4.75 -0.08
N ALA A 183 5.56 3.93 -0.71
CA ALA A 183 4.75 2.94 0.02
C ALA A 183 5.63 1.89 0.73
N ALA A 184 6.71 1.45 0.10
CA ALA A 184 7.67 0.52 0.70
C ALA A 184 8.38 1.09 1.93
N ASP A 185 8.59 2.41 2.00
CA ASP A 185 9.16 3.11 3.15
C ASP A 185 8.15 3.30 4.31
N GLY A 186 6.98 2.65 4.26
CA GLY A 186 5.98 2.64 5.33
C GLY A 186 5.07 3.87 5.34
N ILE A 187 5.05 4.64 4.26
CA ILE A 187 4.16 5.80 4.10
C ILE A 187 2.75 5.32 3.79
N SER A 188 1.75 5.88 4.48
CA SER A 188 0.34 5.49 4.38
C SER A 188 -0.49 6.47 3.56
N TYR A 189 -0.07 7.73 3.48
CA TYR A 189 -0.82 8.78 2.78
C TYR A 189 0.10 9.84 2.17
N VAL A 190 -0.40 10.49 1.12
CA VAL A 190 0.27 11.56 0.38
C VAL A 190 -0.66 12.77 0.26
N ILE A 191 -0.15 13.95 0.61
CA ILE A 191 -0.81 15.23 0.38
C ILE A 191 0.00 15.99 -0.69
N ALA A 192 -0.55 16.21 -1.89
CA ALA A 192 0.24 16.72 -3.02
C ALA A 192 -0.23 18.08 -3.54
N LYS A 193 0.72 18.97 -3.90
CA LYS A 193 0.41 20.29 -4.45
C LYS A 193 -0.33 20.14 -5.77
N ALA A 194 -1.58 20.55 -5.81
CA ALA A 194 -2.33 20.64 -7.06
C ALA A 194 -2.14 22.01 -7.70
N THR A 195 -2.36 23.07 -6.92
CA THR A 195 -2.38 24.46 -7.42
C THR A 195 -1.90 25.45 -6.36
N GLN A 196 -1.62 26.67 -6.80
CA GLN A 196 -1.38 27.83 -5.98
C GLN A 196 -2.07 29.03 -6.61
N GLY A 197 -2.77 29.82 -5.79
CA GLY A 197 -3.41 31.04 -6.27
C GLY A 197 -4.30 30.81 -7.49
N THR A 198 -4.35 31.80 -8.38
CA THR A 198 -5.26 31.77 -9.54
C THR A 198 -4.64 31.17 -10.80
N ASP A 199 -3.35 30.90 -10.82
CA ASP A 199 -2.60 30.64 -12.05
C ASP A 199 -1.65 29.43 -11.99
N TYR A 200 -0.99 29.16 -10.87
CA TYR A 200 -0.03 28.06 -10.80
C TYR A 200 -0.73 26.71 -10.70
N GLN A 201 -0.25 25.77 -11.51
CA GLN A 201 -0.69 24.37 -11.57
C GLN A 201 0.54 23.48 -11.51
N SER A 202 0.53 22.48 -10.62
CA SER A 202 1.63 21.54 -10.49
C SER A 202 1.66 20.57 -11.67
N PRO A 203 2.76 20.55 -12.46
CA PRO A 203 2.86 19.66 -13.62
C PRO A 203 2.96 18.18 -13.22
N GLU A 204 3.48 17.90 -12.01
CA GLU A 204 3.72 16.54 -11.53
C GLU A 204 2.48 15.90 -10.88
N TYR A 205 1.48 16.71 -10.52
CA TYR A 205 0.31 16.26 -9.77
C TYR A 205 -0.41 15.05 -10.40
N PRO A 206 -0.68 15.00 -11.72
CA PRO A 206 -1.35 13.85 -12.32
C PRO A 206 -0.54 12.54 -12.18
N ALA A 207 0.77 12.60 -12.41
CA ALA A 207 1.66 11.44 -12.33
C ALA A 207 1.81 10.96 -10.88
N GLN A 208 1.97 11.90 -9.94
CA GLN A 208 2.04 11.61 -8.50
C GLN A 208 0.72 10.98 -8.00
N LYS A 209 -0.44 11.51 -8.42
CA LYS A 209 -1.76 10.97 -8.08
C LYS A 209 -1.96 9.55 -8.60
N GLN A 210 -1.58 9.33 -9.86
CA GLN A 210 -1.65 8.00 -10.47
C GLN A 210 -0.75 7.01 -9.74
N GLY A 211 0.49 7.40 -9.46
CA GLY A 211 1.46 6.59 -8.73
C GLY A 211 0.97 6.23 -7.32
N ALA A 212 0.42 7.20 -6.59
CA ALA A 212 -0.11 6.97 -5.25
C ALA A 212 -1.29 5.98 -5.26
N ARG A 213 -2.25 6.18 -6.18
CA ARG A 213 -3.39 5.26 -6.36
C ARG A 213 -2.94 3.85 -6.72
N ALA A 214 -1.96 3.71 -7.62
CA ALA A 214 -1.43 2.41 -8.03
C ALA A 214 -0.75 1.64 -6.88
N ASN A 215 -0.28 2.35 -5.85
CA ASN A 215 0.44 1.78 -4.71
C ASN A 215 -0.38 1.80 -3.40
N GLY A 216 -1.69 2.04 -3.48
CA GLY A 216 -2.59 1.99 -2.31
C GLY A 216 -2.37 3.11 -1.29
N LEU A 217 -1.67 4.18 -1.66
CA LEU A 217 -1.46 5.35 -0.80
C LEU A 217 -2.73 6.20 -0.78
N LEU A 218 -3.20 6.56 0.42
CA LEU A 218 -4.30 7.51 0.56
C LEU A 218 -3.88 8.87 -0.01
N TRP A 219 -4.81 9.56 -0.68
CA TRP A 219 -4.50 10.73 -1.49
C TRP A 219 -5.31 11.95 -1.08
N MET A 220 -4.63 13.07 -0.89
CA MET A 220 -5.25 14.39 -0.70
C MET A 220 -4.55 15.40 -1.61
N ALA A 221 -5.34 16.27 -2.22
CA ALA A 221 -4.82 17.40 -2.98
C ALA A 221 -4.61 18.58 -2.03
N TYR A 222 -3.58 19.39 -2.22
CA TYR A 222 -3.50 20.68 -1.55
C TYR A 222 -3.47 21.87 -2.51
N HIS A 223 -4.07 22.96 -2.04
CA HIS A 223 -4.09 24.25 -2.69
C HIS A 223 -3.38 25.27 -1.81
N TYR A 224 -2.34 25.90 -2.34
CA TYR A 224 -1.65 27.00 -1.68
C TYR A 224 -2.47 28.28 -1.83
N VAL A 225 -2.99 28.79 -0.72
CA VAL A 225 -3.88 29.95 -0.65
C VAL A 225 -3.10 31.22 -0.95
N GLU A 226 -3.68 32.10 -1.76
CA GLU A 226 -3.23 33.48 -1.94
C GLU A 226 -4.37 34.48 -1.60
N PRO A 227 -4.04 35.71 -1.19
CA PRO A 227 -5.04 36.73 -0.89
C PRO A 227 -5.92 37.06 -2.09
N GLY A 228 -7.17 37.41 -1.83
CA GLY A 228 -8.07 37.96 -2.85
C GLY A 228 -8.99 36.94 -3.52
N ASP A 229 -8.79 36.67 -4.82
CA ASP A 229 -9.81 36.03 -5.68
C ASP A 229 -10.03 34.53 -5.35
N ALA A 230 -10.88 34.27 -4.37
CA ALA A 230 -11.24 32.93 -3.94
C ALA A 230 -11.96 32.11 -5.03
N ALA A 231 -12.76 32.77 -5.88
CA ALA A 231 -13.45 32.09 -6.98
C ALA A 231 -12.48 31.67 -8.08
N GLY A 232 -11.54 32.54 -8.44
CA GLY A 232 -10.46 32.23 -9.39
C GLY A 232 -9.52 31.12 -8.90
N GLN A 233 -9.26 31.07 -7.59
CA GLN A 233 -8.49 29.99 -6.96
C GLN A 233 -9.19 28.63 -7.09
N VAL A 234 -10.50 28.57 -6.85
CA VAL A 234 -11.31 27.35 -7.07
C VAL A 234 -11.34 26.98 -8.56
N GLU A 235 -11.48 27.95 -9.45
CA GLU A 235 -11.45 27.72 -10.90
C GLU A 235 -10.11 27.10 -11.32
N ASN A 236 -8.99 27.65 -10.83
CA ASN A 236 -7.66 27.11 -11.06
C ASN A 236 -7.54 25.68 -10.53
N PHE A 237 -7.92 25.44 -9.28
CA PHE A 237 -7.89 24.10 -8.68
C PHE A 237 -8.69 23.10 -9.50
N SER A 238 -9.88 23.48 -9.96
CA SER A 238 -10.77 22.59 -10.73
C SER A 238 -10.24 22.19 -12.10
N ARG A 239 -9.29 22.94 -12.66
CA ARG A 239 -8.59 22.56 -13.90
C ARG A 239 -7.63 21.40 -13.67
N VAL A 240 -7.03 21.32 -12.49
CA VAL A 240 -6.06 20.27 -12.12
C VAL A 240 -6.75 19.07 -11.48
N GLU A 241 -7.70 19.31 -10.58
CA GLU A 241 -8.44 18.27 -9.87
C GLU A 241 -9.96 18.47 -10.01
N PRO A 242 -10.57 17.99 -11.12
CA PRO A 242 -12.01 18.11 -11.32
C PRO A 242 -12.83 17.13 -10.45
N ASP A 243 -12.21 16.07 -9.91
CA ASP A 243 -12.86 15.02 -9.12
C ASP A 243 -13.20 15.53 -7.70
N ARG A 244 -14.50 15.75 -7.45
CA ARG A 244 -15.00 16.29 -6.18
C ARG A 244 -14.93 15.30 -5.02
N SER A 245 -14.66 14.03 -5.30
CA SER A 245 -14.43 13.03 -4.25
C SER A 245 -13.05 13.15 -3.60
N VAL A 246 -12.09 13.79 -4.28
CA VAL A 246 -10.74 14.00 -3.74
C VAL A 246 -10.81 15.06 -2.63
N PRO A 247 -10.38 14.74 -1.40
CA PRO A 247 -10.34 15.72 -0.32
C PRO A 247 -9.26 16.77 -0.59
N VAL A 248 -9.49 17.96 -0.04
CA VAL A 248 -8.62 19.12 -0.22
C VAL A 248 -8.02 19.54 1.12
N MET A 249 -6.72 19.80 1.13
CA MET A 249 -6.05 20.62 2.15
C MET A 249 -5.88 22.05 1.63
N LEU A 250 -6.24 23.04 2.43
CA LEU A 250 -5.82 24.42 2.17
C LEU A 250 -4.53 24.71 2.91
N ASP A 251 -3.52 25.15 2.17
CA ASP A 251 -2.22 25.54 2.67
C ASP A 251 -2.17 27.06 2.83
N HIS A 252 -2.07 27.53 4.08
CA HIS A 252 -2.13 28.93 4.46
C HIS A 252 -0.94 29.33 5.34
N GLU A 253 0.06 29.90 4.69
CA GLU A 253 1.34 30.27 5.27
C GLU A 253 1.89 31.59 4.68
N ILE A 254 3.21 31.80 4.64
CA ILE A 254 3.81 33.07 4.20
C ILE A 254 3.34 33.45 2.80
N GLY A 255 2.57 34.54 2.70
CA GLY A 255 2.06 35.03 1.42
C GLY A 255 0.58 34.71 1.20
N SER A 256 -0.06 33.95 2.08
CA SER A 256 -1.46 33.57 1.98
C SER A 256 -2.47 34.59 2.53
N GLY A 257 -2.00 35.72 3.07
CA GLY A 257 -2.87 36.79 3.57
C GLY A 257 -3.21 36.66 5.05
N ASP A 258 -4.46 36.94 5.42
CA ASP A 258 -4.96 36.79 6.78
C ASP A 258 -6.01 35.67 6.91
N ALA A 259 -6.50 35.44 8.14
CA ALA A 259 -7.51 34.40 8.38
C ALA A 259 -8.84 34.64 7.64
N GLY A 260 -9.11 35.88 7.21
CA GLY A 260 -10.23 36.21 6.33
C GLY A 260 -10.04 35.65 4.92
N ASP A 261 -8.83 35.74 4.36
CA ASP A 261 -8.49 35.12 3.07
C ASP A 261 -8.66 33.59 3.13
N LEU A 262 -8.13 32.94 4.18
CA LEU A 262 -8.30 31.51 4.41
C LEU A 262 -9.79 31.10 4.45
N ARG A 263 -10.62 31.83 5.20
CA ARG A 263 -12.06 31.56 5.30
C ARG A 263 -12.78 31.79 3.97
N ALA A 264 -12.44 32.84 3.24
CA ALA A 264 -13.02 33.12 1.93
C ALA A 264 -12.72 32.01 0.92
N VAL A 265 -11.48 31.52 0.88
CA VAL A 265 -11.09 30.41 0.01
C VAL A 265 -11.74 29.10 0.45
N HIS A 266 -11.73 28.79 1.76
CA HIS A 266 -12.47 27.64 2.32
C HIS A 266 -13.94 27.63 1.87
N ASP A 267 -14.65 28.74 2.08
CA ASP A 267 -16.06 28.84 1.77
C ASP A 267 -16.31 28.71 0.26
N ALA A 268 -15.40 29.25 -0.58
CA ALA A 268 -15.48 29.10 -2.03
C ALA A 268 -15.29 27.64 -2.48
N PHE A 269 -14.33 26.91 -1.91
CA PHE A 269 -14.12 25.48 -2.20
C PHE A 269 -15.34 24.65 -1.79
N VAL A 270 -15.88 24.88 -0.59
CA VAL A 270 -17.10 24.21 -0.11
C VAL A 270 -18.31 24.54 -0.99
N ALA A 271 -18.49 25.80 -1.37
CA ALA A 271 -19.57 26.22 -2.26
C ALA A 271 -19.47 25.58 -3.66
N ALA A 272 -18.25 25.28 -4.10
CA ALA A 272 -17.98 24.57 -5.35
C ALA A 272 -18.04 23.03 -5.23
N GLY A 273 -18.46 22.51 -4.07
CA GLY A 273 -18.69 21.09 -3.84
C GLY A 273 -17.43 20.28 -3.51
N TYR A 274 -16.30 20.93 -3.21
CA TYR A 274 -15.14 20.23 -2.66
C TYR A 274 -15.30 20.00 -1.16
N ARG A 275 -14.72 18.89 -0.69
CA ARG A 275 -14.54 18.64 0.73
C ARG A 275 -13.17 19.15 1.17
N VAL A 276 -13.14 20.30 1.84
CA VAL A 276 -11.94 20.77 2.53
C VAL A 276 -11.80 19.98 3.83
N ALA A 277 -10.88 19.03 3.86
CA ALA A 277 -10.73 18.07 4.95
C ALA A 277 -9.70 18.50 5.99
N LEU A 278 -8.76 19.36 5.61
CA LEU A 278 -7.60 19.75 6.41
C LEU A 278 -7.21 21.19 6.07
N VAL A 279 -6.64 21.92 7.03
CA VAL A 279 -6.01 23.21 6.78
C VAL A 279 -4.61 23.23 7.38
N TYR A 280 -3.60 23.45 6.55
CA TYR A 280 -2.25 23.69 7.01
C TYR A 280 -2.07 25.15 7.41
N VAL A 281 -1.73 25.38 8.68
CA VAL A 281 -1.36 26.69 9.21
C VAL A 281 -0.22 26.48 10.20
N PRO A 282 1.05 26.79 9.89
CA PRO A 282 2.14 26.62 10.85
C PRO A 282 1.88 27.39 12.14
N ARG A 283 2.18 26.81 13.31
CA ARG A 283 1.94 27.51 14.59
C ARG A 283 2.70 28.84 14.66
N TRP A 284 3.95 28.87 14.18
CA TRP A 284 4.76 30.10 14.17
C TRP A 284 4.18 31.19 13.24
N TYR A 285 3.51 30.78 12.17
CA TYR A 285 2.83 31.70 11.26
C TYR A 285 1.56 32.23 11.91
N TRP A 286 0.75 31.33 12.50
CA TRP A 286 -0.44 31.69 13.26
C TRP A 286 -0.15 32.69 14.39
N GLU A 287 0.84 32.40 15.24
CA GLU A 287 1.20 33.24 16.39
C GLU A 287 1.90 34.53 15.95
N GLY A 288 2.90 34.41 15.08
CA GLY A 288 3.86 35.48 14.80
C GLY A 288 3.53 36.37 13.60
N HIS A 289 2.69 35.91 12.66
CA HIS A 289 2.45 36.62 11.40
C HIS A 289 1.01 37.10 11.23
N ILE A 290 0.03 36.27 11.56
CA ILE A 290 -1.40 36.62 11.39
C ILE A 290 -2.11 36.99 12.70
N GLY A 291 -1.39 37.04 13.81
CA GLY A 291 -1.89 37.63 15.07
C GLY A 291 -2.77 36.71 15.93
N SER A 292 -2.56 35.40 15.84
CA SER A 292 -3.30 34.38 16.60
C SER A 292 -4.82 34.40 16.44
N PRO A 293 -5.37 34.52 15.21
CA PRO A 293 -6.81 34.63 15.00
C PRO A 293 -7.54 33.36 15.44
N ASP A 294 -8.84 33.50 15.76
CA ASP A 294 -9.69 32.33 15.96
C ASP A 294 -9.83 31.56 14.63
N LEU A 295 -9.55 30.25 14.69
CA LEU A 295 -9.65 29.29 13.60
C LEU A 295 -10.86 28.37 13.79
N SER A 296 -11.68 28.59 14.82
CA SER A 296 -12.90 27.81 15.02
C SER A 296 -13.81 27.85 13.78
N GLY A 297 -14.47 26.72 13.52
CA GLY A 297 -15.33 26.52 12.35
C GLY A 297 -14.59 26.15 11.06
N LEU A 298 -13.26 26.20 11.03
CA LEU A 298 -12.46 25.59 9.95
C LEU A 298 -12.29 24.08 10.18
N PRO A 299 -11.88 23.31 9.14
CA PRO A 299 -11.48 21.92 9.29
C PRO A 299 -10.32 21.74 10.28
N PRO A 300 -10.02 20.49 10.70
CA PRO A 300 -8.86 20.20 11.53
C PRO A 300 -7.55 20.73 10.95
N LEU A 301 -6.59 21.00 11.83
CA LEU A 301 -5.32 21.60 11.45
C LEU A 301 -4.29 20.54 11.07
N MET A 302 -3.48 20.90 10.08
CA MET A 302 -2.14 20.40 9.92
C MET A 302 -1.17 21.45 10.47
N SER A 303 -0.32 21.06 11.43
CA SER A 303 0.66 21.95 12.04
C SER A 303 2.08 21.50 11.71
N SER A 304 3.02 22.44 11.56
CA SER A 304 4.43 22.15 11.40
C SER A 304 5.29 22.59 12.58
N ASN A 305 6.22 21.72 12.95
CA ASN A 305 7.31 21.99 13.89
C ASN A 305 8.40 20.94 13.69
N TYR A 306 9.64 21.37 13.41
CA TYR A 306 10.74 20.47 13.06
C TYR A 306 11.75 20.38 14.22
N PRO A 307 11.64 19.38 15.12
CA PRO A 307 12.53 19.26 16.26
C PRO A 307 13.94 18.76 15.91
N SER A 308 14.13 18.24 14.70
CA SER A 308 15.42 17.77 14.18
C SER A 308 15.71 18.40 12.81
N THR A 309 16.99 18.63 12.54
CA THR A 309 17.52 19.02 11.23
C THR A 309 18.22 17.86 10.52
N ASP A 310 18.22 16.67 11.11
CA ASP A 310 18.87 15.49 10.56
C ASP A 310 18.14 14.99 9.31
N THR A 311 18.88 14.35 8.42
CA THR A 311 18.31 13.60 7.30
C THR A 311 18.32 12.11 7.64
N ALA A 312 17.16 11.56 7.94
CA ALA A 312 17.00 10.17 8.35
C ALA A 312 15.63 9.62 7.89
N PRO A 313 15.39 8.30 7.99
CA PRO A 313 14.06 7.74 7.77
C PRO A 313 13.00 8.38 8.68
N VAL A 314 11.76 8.41 8.21
CA VAL A 314 10.60 9.05 8.87
C VAL A 314 10.46 8.65 10.34
N SER A 315 10.56 7.37 10.65
CA SER A 315 10.41 6.86 12.03
C SER A 315 11.49 7.36 12.98
N ALA A 316 12.70 7.62 12.48
CA ALA A 316 13.82 8.13 13.28
C ALA A 316 13.69 9.64 13.57
N LEU A 317 13.00 10.37 12.71
CA LEU A 317 12.75 11.81 12.88
C LEU A 317 11.50 12.10 13.72
N TYR A 318 10.61 11.12 13.90
CA TYR A 318 9.34 11.33 14.60
C TYR A 318 9.55 11.55 16.10
N PRO A 319 9.13 12.71 16.66
CA PRO A 319 9.36 13.03 18.07
C PRO A 319 8.38 12.36 19.04
N GLY A 320 7.46 11.52 18.54
CA GLY A 320 6.50 10.79 19.34
C GLY A 320 5.16 11.48 19.54
N ASP A 321 4.23 10.72 20.12
CA ASP A 321 2.85 11.13 20.28
C ASP A 321 2.66 12.20 21.37
N ASP A 322 3.56 12.31 22.34
CA ASP A 322 3.41 13.32 23.40
C ASP A 322 4.04 14.68 23.03
N HIS A 323 4.50 14.83 21.78
CA HIS A 323 5.15 16.06 21.33
C HIS A 323 4.19 17.26 21.25
N THR A 324 4.67 18.45 21.61
CA THR A 324 3.86 19.68 21.67
C THR A 324 3.36 20.17 20.30
N GLY A 325 3.91 19.63 19.20
CA GLY A 325 3.41 19.81 17.84
C GLY A 325 1.95 19.37 17.67
N TRP A 326 1.47 18.46 18.52
CA TRP A 326 0.10 17.96 18.51
C TRP A 326 -0.92 18.85 19.24
N ASN A 327 -0.46 19.86 19.97
CA ASN A 327 -1.38 20.72 20.73
C ASN A 327 -2.29 21.51 19.78
N GLY A 328 -3.58 21.66 20.09
CA GLY A 328 -4.47 22.55 19.35
C GLY A 328 -4.12 24.03 19.55
N TYR A 329 -4.58 24.89 18.63
CA TYR A 329 -4.44 26.36 18.71
C TYR A 329 -5.52 27.05 17.88
N GLY A 330 -5.81 28.31 18.17
CA GLY A 330 -6.89 29.05 17.51
C GLY A 330 -8.26 28.37 17.63
N GLY A 331 -8.50 27.57 18.68
CA GLY A 331 -9.72 26.76 18.79
C GLY A 331 -9.80 25.54 17.86
N GLY A 332 -8.79 25.32 17.02
CA GLY A 332 -8.65 24.15 16.15
C GLY A 332 -7.86 23.01 16.81
N ASN A 333 -8.20 21.78 16.44
CA ASN A 333 -7.46 20.58 16.83
C ASN A 333 -6.50 20.18 15.72
N VAL A 334 -5.27 19.76 16.09
CA VAL A 334 -4.29 19.23 15.13
C VAL A 334 -4.59 17.78 14.83
N ALA A 335 -4.93 17.48 13.58
CA ALA A 335 -5.16 16.11 13.08
C ALA A 335 -3.90 15.53 12.44
N VAL A 336 -3.10 16.37 11.78
CA VAL A 336 -1.86 15.97 11.11
C VAL A 336 -0.70 16.85 11.62
N TYR A 337 0.43 16.23 11.90
CA TYR A 337 1.64 16.92 12.35
C TYR A 337 2.77 16.72 11.35
N GLN A 338 3.20 17.79 10.69
CA GLN A 338 4.41 17.84 9.86
C GLN A 338 5.62 18.05 10.77
N PHE A 339 6.47 17.04 10.88
CA PHE A 339 7.53 17.01 11.89
C PHE A 339 8.93 17.03 11.30
N ALA A 340 9.09 16.90 10.00
CA ALA A 340 10.37 17.04 9.33
C ALA A 340 10.19 17.57 7.92
N GLU A 341 11.17 18.36 7.46
CA GLU A 341 11.34 18.76 6.05
C GLU A 341 12.48 17.98 5.36
N THR A 342 13.12 17.07 6.12
CA THR A 342 14.37 16.41 5.76
C THR A 342 14.29 14.88 5.74
N ALA A 343 13.08 14.30 5.74
CA ALA A 343 12.96 12.85 5.79
C ALA A 343 13.45 12.18 4.51
N ARG A 344 14.22 11.09 4.66
CA ARG A 344 14.74 10.32 3.52
C ARG A 344 13.75 9.24 3.12
N ILE A 345 13.10 9.43 1.97
CA ILE A 345 12.03 8.57 1.45
C ILE A 345 12.24 8.37 -0.05
N ALA A 346 12.19 7.12 -0.52
CA ALA A 346 12.42 6.73 -1.92
C ALA A 346 13.68 7.38 -2.53
N GLY A 347 14.73 7.52 -1.71
CA GLY A 347 16.00 8.13 -2.12
C GLY A 347 16.00 9.66 -2.23
N MET A 348 14.88 10.34 -1.94
CA MET A 348 14.75 11.79 -1.92
C MET A 348 14.56 12.34 -0.51
N THR A 349 14.76 13.64 -0.36
CA THR A 349 14.38 14.40 0.84
C THR A 349 12.96 14.92 0.67
N VAL A 350 12.08 14.61 1.62
CA VAL A 350 10.64 14.90 1.56
C VAL A 350 10.12 15.36 2.92
N ASP A 351 9.09 16.18 2.91
CA ASP A 351 8.35 16.57 4.11
C ASP A 351 7.60 15.37 4.69
N ALA A 352 7.74 15.15 5.99
CA ALA A 352 7.16 14.01 6.69
C ALA A 352 6.11 14.41 7.71
N ASN A 353 5.02 13.65 7.68
CA ASN A 353 3.80 13.87 8.41
C ASN A 353 3.44 12.68 9.28
N ALA A 354 2.73 12.94 10.36
CA ALA A 354 2.09 11.93 11.17
C ALA A 354 0.60 12.25 11.35
N PHE A 355 -0.23 11.22 11.36
CA PHE A 355 -1.63 11.25 11.77
C PHE A 355 -1.83 10.30 12.95
N LYS A 356 -2.60 10.74 13.95
CA LYS A 356 -2.95 9.90 15.11
C LYS A 356 -4.40 9.50 15.08
N GLY A 357 -4.63 8.20 15.09
CA GLY A 357 -5.97 7.67 15.21
C GLY A 357 -6.10 6.30 14.58
N THR A 358 -7.33 5.87 14.45
CA THR A 358 -7.67 4.62 13.78
C THR A 358 -7.53 4.77 12.26
N GLN A 359 -7.32 3.66 11.55
CA GLN A 359 -7.39 3.61 10.09
C GLN A 359 -8.72 4.19 9.57
N ALA A 360 -9.83 3.95 10.25
CA ALA A 360 -11.14 4.49 9.86
C ALA A 360 -11.19 6.03 9.93
N GLN A 361 -10.55 6.63 10.95
CA GLN A 361 -10.43 8.09 11.04
C GLN A 361 -9.48 8.63 9.97
N LEU A 362 -8.39 7.92 9.66
CA LEU A 362 -7.49 8.28 8.55
C LEU A 362 -8.23 8.22 7.20
N ASN A 363 -8.93 7.12 6.92
CA ASN A 363 -9.76 6.95 5.73
C ASN A 363 -10.82 8.04 5.60
N THR A 364 -11.50 8.35 6.70
CA THR A 364 -12.46 9.46 6.76
C THR A 364 -11.78 10.79 6.41
N LEU A 365 -10.59 11.07 6.93
CA LEU A 365 -9.85 12.30 6.60
C LEU A 365 -9.52 12.36 5.10
N PHE A 366 -9.08 11.24 4.52
CA PHE A 366 -8.67 11.12 3.12
C PHE A 366 -9.81 10.78 2.13
N GLY A 367 -11.07 10.91 2.55
CA GLY A 367 -12.22 10.85 1.65
C GLY A 367 -12.64 9.43 1.22
N THR A 368 -12.09 8.39 1.85
CA THR A 368 -12.57 7.02 1.72
C THR A 368 -13.60 6.73 2.81
N ALA A 369 -14.75 7.41 2.74
CA ALA A 369 -15.93 6.92 3.44
C ALA A 369 -16.32 5.56 2.80
N GLU A 370 -16.76 4.61 3.62
CA GLU A 370 -17.20 3.26 3.18
C GLU A 370 -18.29 3.33 2.09
N GLU A 371 -17.90 3.43 0.82
CA GLU A 371 -18.69 3.04 -0.34
C GLU A 371 -17.79 2.28 -1.32
N ASP A 372 -18.10 0.99 -1.49
CA ASP A 372 -17.66 0.05 -2.52
C ASP A 372 -16.15 -0.29 -2.65
N ASP A 373 -15.74 -1.35 -1.95
CA ASP A 373 -14.62 -2.23 -2.33
C ASP A 373 -14.90 -2.93 -3.68
N MET A 374 -14.75 -2.21 -4.81
CA MET A 374 -14.44 -2.83 -6.11
C MET A 374 -13.94 -1.76 -7.10
N PRO A 375 -12.75 -1.94 -7.72
CA PRO A 375 -12.12 -0.90 -8.56
C PRO A 375 -12.76 -0.71 -9.94
N TYR A 376 -13.96 -1.26 -10.19
CA TYR A 376 -14.64 -1.20 -11.48
C TYR A 376 -16.04 -0.65 -11.33
N THR A 377 -16.32 0.45 -12.03
CA THR A 377 -17.68 0.99 -12.14
C THR A 377 -18.58 0.04 -12.93
N ARG A 378 -19.90 0.24 -12.83
CA ARG A 378 -20.88 -0.55 -13.60
C ARG A 378 -20.66 -0.45 -15.12
N ASP A 379 -20.10 0.65 -15.60
CA ASP A 379 -19.84 0.83 -17.02
C ASP A 379 -18.50 0.23 -17.44
N ASP A 380 -17.50 0.17 -16.54
CA ASP A 380 -16.27 -0.61 -16.75
C ASP A 380 -16.57 -2.10 -16.92
N LEU A 381 -17.45 -2.65 -16.08
CA LEU A 381 -17.86 -4.06 -16.17
C LEU A 381 -18.63 -4.37 -17.46
N LYS A 382 -19.43 -3.43 -17.97
CA LYS A 382 -20.09 -3.58 -19.27
C LYS A 382 -19.09 -3.55 -20.41
N ALA A 383 -18.16 -2.60 -20.40
CA ALA A 383 -17.16 -2.45 -21.45
C ALA A 383 -16.28 -3.70 -21.55
N ILE A 384 -15.79 -4.21 -20.41
CA ILE A 384 -15.00 -5.43 -20.32
C ILE A 384 -15.81 -6.64 -20.81
N MET A 385 -17.07 -6.77 -20.39
CA MET A 385 -17.95 -7.85 -20.83
C MET A 385 -18.20 -7.84 -22.35
N PHE A 386 -18.41 -6.65 -22.94
CA PHE A 386 -18.60 -6.51 -24.39
C PHE A 386 -17.32 -6.81 -25.17
N GLU A 387 -16.16 -6.38 -24.69
CA GLU A 387 -14.86 -6.64 -25.30
C GLU A 387 -14.50 -8.15 -25.25
N CYS A 388 -14.83 -8.83 -24.15
CA CYS A 388 -14.71 -10.28 -24.02
C CYS A 388 -15.66 -11.02 -24.99
N LEU A 389 -16.91 -10.57 -25.09
CA LEU A 389 -17.90 -11.14 -26.01
C LEU A 389 -17.45 -10.99 -27.48
N GLU A 390 -17.02 -9.80 -27.91
CA GLU A 390 -16.53 -9.59 -29.27
C GLU A 390 -15.30 -10.45 -29.61
N THR A 391 -14.43 -10.67 -28.62
CA THR A 391 -13.24 -11.53 -28.78
C THR A 391 -13.60 -13.01 -28.99
N PHE A 392 -14.72 -13.48 -28.41
CA PHE A 392 -15.12 -14.89 -28.50
C PHE A 392 -16.15 -15.21 -29.59
N VAL A 393 -17.00 -14.27 -29.99
CA VAL A 393 -18.04 -14.49 -31.01
C VAL A 393 -17.88 -13.67 -32.30
N GLY A 394 -16.83 -12.85 -32.41
CA GLY A 394 -16.63 -11.94 -33.54
C GLY A 394 -17.52 -10.68 -33.46
N PRO A 395 -17.42 -9.75 -34.43
CA PRO A 395 -18.15 -8.48 -34.38
C PRO A 395 -19.66 -8.72 -34.30
N ILE A 396 -20.28 -8.23 -33.23
CA ILE A 396 -21.66 -8.53 -32.89
C ILE A 396 -22.60 -7.87 -33.90
N GLY A 397 -23.24 -8.71 -34.72
CA GLY A 397 -24.38 -8.31 -35.55
C GLY A 397 -25.59 -7.94 -34.69
N LYS A 398 -26.35 -6.97 -35.18
CA LYS A 398 -27.47 -6.25 -34.54
C LYS A 398 -28.70 -7.04 -34.04
N ASP A 399 -28.66 -8.37 -33.93
CA ASP A 399 -29.84 -9.17 -33.55
C ASP A 399 -29.58 -10.07 -32.33
N VAL A 400 -30.25 -9.73 -31.22
CA VAL A 400 -30.17 -10.36 -29.88
C VAL A 400 -30.56 -11.85 -29.86
N LYS A 401 -31.11 -12.36 -30.96
CA LYS A 401 -31.58 -13.75 -31.06
C LYS A 401 -30.44 -14.76 -31.16
N ASP A 402 -29.31 -14.37 -31.74
CA ASP A 402 -28.13 -15.24 -31.92
C ASP A 402 -27.34 -15.47 -30.62
N LEU A 403 -27.48 -14.55 -29.65
CA LEU A 403 -26.87 -14.66 -28.32
C LEU A 403 -27.33 -15.91 -27.55
N ARG A 404 -28.57 -16.35 -27.77
CA ARG A 404 -29.15 -17.47 -27.00
C ARG A 404 -28.80 -18.83 -27.59
N GLU A 405 -28.63 -18.93 -28.90
CA GLU A 405 -28.24 -20.19 -29.57
C GLU A 405 -26.74 -20.47 -29.41
N ASN A 406 -25.86 -19.46 -29.42
CA ASN A 406 -24.43 -19.66 -29.17
C ASN A 406 -24.10 -19.92 -27.69
N ALA A 407 -24.85 -19.35 -26.75
CA ALA A 407 -24.56 -19.49 -25.32
C ALA A 407 -25.04 -20.80 -24.68
N LEU A 408 -26.00 -21.53 -25.31
CA LEU A 408 -26.68 -22.66 -24.65
C LEU A 408 -26.57 -24.01 -25.37
N GLY A 409 -25.59 -24.15 -26.28
CA GLY A 409 -25.01 -25.46 -26.60
C GLY A 409 -25.51 -26.12 -27.88
N ALA A 410 -24.59 -26.24 -28.84
CA ALA A 410 -24.56 -27.35 -29.80
C ALA A 410 -23.15 -27.49 -30.41
N ARG A 411 -22.24 -28.15 -29.68
CA ARG A 411 -21.39 -29.24 -30.18
C ARG A 411 -20.56 -29.82 -29.04
N ASP A 412 -20.86 -31.07 -28.76
CA ASP A 412 -20.07 -31.98 -27.94
C ASP A 412 -18.64 -32.06 -28.51
N ASP A 413 -17.70 -31.42 -27.83
CA ASP A 413 -16.27 -31.79 -27.69
C ASP A 413 -15.53 -30.58 -27.12
N VAL A 414 -15.49 -30.47 -25.79
CA VAL A 414 -14.39 -29.78 -25.11
C VAL A 414 -13.91 -30.66 -23.96
N ASP A 415 -13.41 -31.83 -24.34
CA ASP A 415 -12.38 -32.49 -23.57
C ASP A 415 -11.13 -31.60 -23.60
N GLY A 416 -10.64 -31.23 -22.41
CA GLY A 416 -9.27 -30.77 -22.15
C GLY A 416 -8.66 -29.73 -23.09
N THR A 417 -8.78 -28.45 -22.76
CA THR A 417 -7.72 -27.47 -23.09
C THR A 417 -7.69 -26.32 -22.07
N PRO A 418 -6.56 -26.09 -21.37
CA PRO A 418 -6.33 -24.87 -20.58
C PRO A 418 -5.99 -23.69 -21.50
N GLY A 419 -6.41 -22.48 -21.13
CA GLY A 419 -5.92 -21.24 -21.74
C GLY A 419 -6.80 -20.63 -22.83
N LYS A 420 -7.86 -19.94 -22.42
CA LYS A 420 -8.41 -18.82 -23.20
C LYS A 420 -8.69 -17.65 -22.26
N GLU A 421 -7.81 -16.67 -22.29
CA GLU A 421 -7.83 -15.46 -21.49
C GLU A 421 -8.71 -14.38 -22.13
N CYS A 422 -9.26 -13.50 -21.31
CA CYS A 422 -9.83 -12.24 -21.75
C CYS A 422 -9.50 -11.12 -20.76
N GLY A 423 -9.32 -9.90 -21.29
CA GLY A 423 -9.16 -8.65 -20.54
C GLY A 423 -8.21 -8.76 -19.34
N GLY A 424 -6.89 -8.65 -19.58
CA GLY A 424 -5.90 -8.61 -18.50
C GLY A 424 -5.53 -9.98 -17.89
N GLY A 425 -5.59 -11.06 -18.68
CA GLY A 425 -4.93 -12.33 -18.35
C GLY A 425 -5.66 -13.25 -17.37
N ARG A 426 -6.96 -13.06 -17.13
CA ARG A 426 -7.73 -13.92 -16.20
C ARG A 426 -8.61 -14.95 -16.93
N PRO A 427 -8.82 -16.14 -16.35
CA PRO A 427 -9.64 -17.18 -16.96
C PRO A 427 -11.14 -16.87 -16.89
N LEU A 428 -11.85 -17.16 -18.00
CA LEU A 428 -13.27 -16.87 -18.23
C LEU A 428 -14.23 -17.31 -17.11
N TYR A 429 -13.87 -18.35 -16.35
CA TYR A 429 -14.70 -18.88 -15.25
C TYR A 429 -14.83 -17.89 -14.09
N GLU A 430 -13.81 -17.07 -13.79
CA GLU A 430 -13.86 -16.11 -12.68
C GLU A 430 -14.77 -14.93 -13.00
N LEU A 431 -14.75 -14.51 -14.27
CA LEU A 431 -15.62 -13.44 -14.77
C LEU A 431 -17.10 -13.88 -14.75
N LEU A 432 -17.37 -15.13 -15.15
CA LEU A 432 -18.72 -15.70 -15.10
C LEU A 432 -19.22 -15.90 -13.67
N ALA A 433 -18.37 -16.30 -12.73
CA ALA A 433 -18.71 -16.42 -11.31
C ALA A 433 -19.07 -15.06 -10.69
N ALA A 434 -18.35 -13.99 -11.05
CA ALA A 434 -18.65 -12.63 -10.60
C ALA A 434 -19.98 -12.09 -11.16
N VAL A 435 -20.32 -12.45 -12.40
CA VAL A 435 -21.61 -12.08 -13.03
C VAL A 435 -22.79 -12.88 -12.44
N ALA A 436 -22.60 -14.17 -12.18
CA ALA A 436 -23.60 -15.04 -11.55
C ALA A 436 -23.97 -14.55 -10.14
N ALA A 437 -22.97 -14.19 -9.33
CA ALA A 437 -23.14 -13.65 -7.98
C ALA A 437 -23.96 -12.34 -7.95
N ARG A 438 -23.90 -11.53 -9.02
CA ARG A 438 -24.56 -10.20 -9.08
C ARG A 438 -25.92 -10.22 -9.79
N THR A 439 -26.19 -11.21 -10.64
CA THR A 439 -27.46 -11.35 -11.37
C THR A 439 -28.44 -12.33 -10.71
N GLY A 440 -27.99 -13.09 -9.71
CA GLY A 440 -28.81 -14.08 -9.01
C GLY A 440 -29.05 -15.36 -9.80
N VAL A 441 -28.30 -15.59 -10.88
CA VAL A 441 -28.31 -16.84 -11.64
C VAL A 441 -27.37 -17.82 -10.93
N PRO A 442 -27.81 -19.02 -10.51
CA PRO A 442 -26.94 -19.96 -9.79
C PRO A 442 -25.72 -20.39 -10.60
N ASP A 443 -24.59 -20.55 -9.91
CA ASP A 443 -23.35 -21.09 -10.47
C ASP A 443 -23.60 -22.52 -10.98
N THR A 444 -23.42 -22.75 -12.29
CA THR A 444 -23.63 -24.08 -12.90
C THR A 444 -22.36 -24.92 -12.77
N LYS A 445 -21.93 -25.15 -11.53
CA LYS A 445 -20.77 -26.02 -11.25
C LYS A 445 -21.11 -27.49 -11.03
N ASP A 446 -22.36 -27.85 -10.83
CA ASP A 446 -22.72 -29.25 -10.62
C ASP A 446 -23.41 -29.85 -11.84
N GLY A 447 -22.66 -30.67 -12.58
CA GLY A 447 -23.15 -31.58 -13.62
C GLY A 447 -24.08 -32.68 -13.12
N LYS A 448 -24.73 -32.54 -11.97
CA LYS A 448 -25.74 -33.45 -11.42
C LYS A 448 -26.73 -32.66 -10.57
N ASP A 449 -27.72 -32.08 -11.22
CA ASP A 449 -29.14 -32.38 -10.94
C ASP A 449 -30.01 -31.42 -11.77
N ARG A 450 -30.75 -32.00 -12.73
CA ARG A 450 -31.93 -31.37 -13.36
C ARG A 450 -33.12 -31.62 -12.42
N PRO A 451 -34.00 -30.63 -12.17
CA PRO A 451 -34.98 -30.19 -13.19
C PRO A 451 -35.04 -28.68 -13.43
#